data_AF-W6JZL2-F1
#
_entry.id   AF-W6JZL2-F1
#
_cell.length_a   1.000
_cell.length_b   1.000
_cell.length_c   1.000
_cell.angle_alpha   90.00
_cell.angle_beta   90.00
_cell.angle_gamma   90.00
#
_symmetry.space_group_name_H-M   'P 1'
#
loop_
_entity.id
_entity.type
_entity.pdbx_description
1 polymer ?
#
loop_
_entity_poly.entity_id
_entity_poly.type
_entity_poly.pdbx_seq_one_letter_code
_entity_poly.pdbx_strand_id
1 'polypeptide(L)' 'MVEKMPAKPRRGRPRLHAIPAHGSVRVELRLAPEVARRLFAAAADSGQTVSAVGESALIAALLEERAM' A
#
# COMPACT_ATOMS: atom_id res chain seq x y z
N MET A 1 -14.85 1.96 -48.62
CA MET A 1 -14.07 1.26 -47.58
C MET A 1 -14.41 1.93 -46.24
N VAL A 2 -15.02 1.21 -45.30
CA VAL A 2 -15.44 1.77 -44.00
C VAL A 2 -14.34 1.54 -42.99
N GLU A 3 -13.76 2.62 -42.48
CA GLU A 3 -12.70 2.60 -41.47
C GLU A 3 -13.23 2.04 -40.14
N LYS A 4 -12.62 0.96 -39.68
CA LYS A 4 -12.95 0.30 -38.41
C LYS A 4 -12.34 1.14 -37.27
N MET A 5 -13.13 2.03 -36.67
CA MET A 5 -12.72 2.74 -35.45
C MET A 5 -12.48 1.72 -34.31
N PRO A 6 -11.36 1.82 -33.56
CA PRO A 6 -11.13 0.94 -32.42
C PRO A 6 -12.11 1.26 -31.28
N ALA A 7 -12.78 0.22 -30.80
CA ALA A 7 -13.76 0.31 -29.73
C ALA A 7 -13.15 0.89 -28.44
N LYS A 8 -13.84 1.87 -27.84
CA LYS A 8 -13.49 2.46 -26.53
C LYS A 8 -13.31 1.36 -25.48
N PRO A 9 -12.24 1.41 -24.64
CA PRO A 9 -12.08 0.45 -23.56
C PRO A 9 -13.23 0.60 -22.55
N ARG A 10 -13.97 -0.48 -22.37
CA ARG A 10 -15.06 -0.60 -21.38
C ARG A 10 -14.44 -0.43 -19.99
N ARG A 11 -14.96 0.51 -19.19
CA ARG A 11 -14.56 0.72 -17.78
C ARG A 11 -14.91 -0.52 -16.96
N GLY A 12 -13.98 -1.47 -16.89
CA GLY A 12 -14.01 -2.59 -15.97
C GLY A 12 -13.53 -2.16 -14.59
N ARG A 13 -14.15 -2.75 -13.56
CA ARG A 13 -13.74 -2.76 -12.14
C ARG A 13 -12.21 -2.72 -11.99
N PRO A 14 -11.63 -1.98 -11.03
CA PRO A 14 -10.18 -1.91 -10.85
C PRO A 14 -9.64 -3.33 -10.76
N ARG A 15 -8.89 -3.75 -11.78
CA ARG A 15 -8.13 -4.98 -11.70
C ARG A 15 -7.04 -4.67 -10.68
N LEU A 16 -6.97 -5.42 -9.58
CA LEU A 16 -5.73 -5.54 -8.83
C LEU A 16 -4.70 -5.96 -9.87
N HIS A 17 -3.98 -5.00 -10.45
CA HIS A 17 -2.84 -5.30 -11.29
C HIS A 17 -1.94 -6.13 -10.39
N ALA A 18 -1.60 -7.34 -10.84
CA ALA A 18 -0.73 -8.26 -10.11
C ALA A 18 0.43 -7.44 -9.54
N ILE A 19 0.42 -7.23 -8.22
CA ILE A 19 1.47 -6.49 -7.55
C ILE A 19 2.74 -7.27 -7.88
N PRO A 20 3.73 -6.68 -8.58
CA PRO A 20 4.92 -7.41 -8.95
C PRO A 20 5.55 -7.98 -7.69
N ALA A 21 5.83 -9.30 -7.68
CA ALA A 21 6.33 -10.00 -6.49
C ALA A 21 7.65 -9.41 -5.93
N HIS A 22 8.31 -8.56 -6.72
CA HIS A 22 9.59 -7.93 -6.40
C HIS A 22 9.56 -6.39 -6.51
N GLY A 23 8.38 -5.78 -6.59
CA GLY A 23 8.22 -4.33 -6.69
C GLY A 23 7.63 -3.72 -5.42
N SER A 24 8.08 -2.52 -5.05
CA SER A 24 7.43 -1.77 -3.97
C SER A 24 6.10 -1.19 -4.46
N VAL A 25 5.09 -1.21 -3.58
CA VAL A 25 3.79 -0.57 -3.82
C VAL A 25 3.65 0.62 -2.88
N ARG A 26 3.19 1.75 -3.42
CA ARG A 26 2.83 2.91 -2.60
C ARG A 26 1.42 2.72 -2.03
N VAL A 27 1.32 2.81 -0.71
CA VAL A 27 0.05 2.81 0.03
C VAL A 27 -0.10 4.14 0.76
N GLU A 28 -1.26 4.76 0.63
CA GLU A 28 -1.58 5.98 1.38
C GLU A 28 -2.51 5.64 2.55
N LEU A 29 -2.07 5.97 3.76
CA LEU A 29 -2.79 5.71 5.00
C LEU A 29 -3.40 6.99 5.55
N ARG A 30 -4.68 6.94 5.93
CA ARG A 30 -5.35 8.01 6.66
C ARG A 30 -5.32 7.64 8.14
N LEU A 31 -4.35 8.18 8.86
CA LEU A 31 -4.13 7.90 10.28
C LEU A 31 -4.67 9.05 11.14
N ALA A 32 -5.09 8.72 12.36
CA ALA A 32 -5.31 9.73 13.39
C ALA A 32 -3.98 10.48 13.66
N PRO A 33 -4.01 11.80 13.93
CA PRO A 33 -2.78 12.59 14.11
C PRO A 33 -1.85 12.05 15.19
N GLU A 34 -2.41 11.50 16.26
CA GLU A 34 -1.63 10.90 17.34
C GLU A 34 -0.89 9.63 16.90
N VAL A 35 -1.55 8.78 16.13
CA VAL A 35 -0.92 7.56 15.57
C VAL A 35 0.19 7.94 14.60
N ALA A 36 -0.04 8.94 13.75
CA ALA A 36 1.00 9.46 12.86
C ALA A 36 2.21 9.97 13.67
N ARG A 37 2.00 10.78 14.71
CA ARG A 37 3.08 11.27 15.56
C ARG A 37 3.91 10.15 16.18
N ARG A 38 3.25 9.11 16.72
CA ARG A 38 3.94 7.94 17.29
C ARG A 38 4.75 7.19 16.23
N LEU A 39 4.22 7.04 15.02
CA LEU A 39 4.93 6.40 13.91
C LEU A 39 6.19 7.19 13.51
N PHE A 40 6.09 8.51 13.39
CA PHE A 40 7.24 9.37 13.08
C PHE A 40 8.29 9.37 14.20
N ALA A 41 7.86 9.39 15.48
CA ALA A 41 8.78 9.31 16.61
C ALA A 41 9.52 7.96 16.63
N ALA A 42 8.82 6.85 16.45
CA ALA A 42 9.43 5.51 16.41
C ALA A 42 10.48 5.40 15.30
N ALA A 43 10.23 5.99 14.12
CA ALA A 43 11.21 6.02 13.03
C ALA A 43 12.45 6.86 13.39
N ALA A 44 12.27 7.99 14.07
CA ALA A 44 13.38 8.81 14.55
C ALA A 44 14.22 8.07 15.60
N ASP A 45 13.58 7.41 16.57
CA ASP A 45 14.24 6.70 17.66
C ASP A 45 15.02 5.47 17.16
N SER A 46 14.52 4.77 16.15
CA SER A 46 15.19 3.59 15.58
C SER A 46 16.20 3.92 14.48
N GLY A 47 16.27 5.18 14.03
CA GLY A 47 17.08 5.58 12.88
C GLY A 47 16.60 4.97 11.54
N GLN A 48 15.34 4.51 11.49
CA GLN A 48 14.75 3.91 10.30
C GLN A 48 13.83 4.88 9.57
N THR A 49 13.42 4.51 8.36
CA THR A 49 12.39 5.28 7.64
C THR A 49 11.00 4.94 8.17
N VAL A 50 10.08 5.91 8.08
CA VAL A 50 8.66 5.74 8.43
C VAL A 50 8.04 4.57 7.66
N SER A 51 8.42 4.37 6.41
CA SER A 51 7.96 3.24 5.60
C SER A 51 8.42 1.90 6.16
N ALA A 52 9.68 1.77 6.60
CA ALA A 52 10.21 0.53 7.15
C ALA A 52 9.58 0.17 8.51
N VAL A 53 9.39 1.18 9.37
CA VAL A 53 8.68 0.99 10.65
C VAL A 53 7.22 0.61 10.40
N GLY A 54 6.56 1.29 9.47
CA GLY A 54 5.17 1.00 9.08
C GLY A 54 5.00 -0.40 8.49
N GLU A 55 5.90 -0.81 7.60
CA GLU A 55 5.91 -2.17 7.02
C GLU A 55 6.07 -3.23 8.10
N SER A 56 7.05 -3.05 9.00
CA SER A 56 7.31 -4.01 10.09
C SER A 56 6.10 -4.13 11.03
N ALA A 57 5.48 -3.01 11.39
CA ALA A 57 4.27 -2.99 12.22
C ALA A 57 3.08 -3.67 11.54
N LEU A 58 2.89 -3.44 10.23
CA LEU A 58 1.83 -4.09 9.45
C LEU A 58 2.05 -5.60 9.34
N ILE A 59 3.29 -6.05 9.11
CA ILE A 59 3.61 -7.48 9.06
C ILE A 59 3.28 -8.14 10.41
N ALA A 60 3.72 -7.55 11.52
CA ALA A 60 3.43 -8.08 12.85
C ALA A 60 1.92 -8.20 13.12
N ALA A 61 1.16 -7.14 12.84
CA ALA A 61 -0.28 -7.13 13.03
C ALA A 61 -1.02 -8.15 12.13
N LEU A 62 -0.63 -8.27 10.86
CA LEU A 62 -1.25 -9.24 9.93
C LEU A 62 -0.92 -10.69 10.30
N LEU A 63 0.26 -10.95 10.86
CA LEU A 63 0.61 -12.27 11.37
C LEU A 63 -0.19 -12.62 12.63
N GLU A 64 -0.41 -11.66 13.52
CA GLU A 64 -1.26 -11.84 14.70
C GLU A 64 -2.73 -12.08 14.33
N GLU A 65 -3.27 -11.31 13.38
CA GLU A 65 -4.65 -11.48 12.88
C GLU A 65 -4.87 -12.85 12.23
N ARG A 66 -3.84 -13.43 11.58
CA ARG A 66 -3.88 -14.79 11.01
C ARG A 66 -3.79 -15.90 12.05
N ALA A 67 -3.28 -15.61 13.24
CA ALA A 67 -3.12 -16.57 14.32
C ALA A 67 -4.37 -16.66 15.22
N MET A 68 -5.31 -15.73 15.08
CA MET A 68 -6.64 -15.74 15.69
C MET A 68 -7.67 -16.41 14.79
#